data_AF-A0A8R7K2J9-F1
#
_entry.id   AF-A0A8R7K2J9-F1
#
_cell.length_a   1.000
_cell.length_b   1.000
_cell.length_c   1.000
_cell.angle_alpha   90.00
_cell.angle_beta   90.00
_cell.angle_gamma   90.00
#
_symmetry.space_group_name_H-M   'P 1'
#
loop_
_entity.id
_entity.type
_entity.pdbx_description
1 polymer ?
#
loop_
_entity_poly.entity_id
_entity_poly.type
_entity_poly.pdbx_seq_one_letter_code
_entity_poly.pdbx_strand_id
1 'polypeptide(L)'
;MLPPAARLAARRLLGLASASASQSAARRLSPSPISSPAAAAATGYFSRTFSSALNYHIDSPDNNPNMPWEFTKANMEKVNEILSHYPSNYKQSGIIPMLDLAQQQHGGWVPVAAMDAIAKIVGVAPIRVYEVATFYSMFNRTKVGKYHLLVCGTTPCMIRGSRDIEDALLKHLGVKRNGLYIA
;
A
#
# COMPACT_ATOMS: atom_id res chain seq x y z
N MET A 1 23.56 -45.68 47.59
CA MET A 1 24.42 -46.88 47.78
C MET A 1 23.89 -47.68 48.97
N LEU A 2 23.17 -48.77 48.70
CA LEU A 2 23.05 -49.98 49.53
C LEU A 2 22.70 -51.14 48.56
N PRO A 3 23.16 -52.38 48.79
CA PRO A 3 23.66 -53.22 47.69
C PRO A 3 22.91 -54.59 47.62
N PRO A 4 23.49 -55.71 47.13
CA PRO A 4 22.84 -56.58 46.15
C PRO A 4 22.47 -57.94 46.76
N ALA A 5 21.85 -58.80 45.93
CA ALA A 5 21.76 -60.26 46.03
C ALA A 5 20.39 -60.87 46.38
N ALA A 6 19.94 -61.65 45.40
CA ALA A 6 19.40 -63.00 45.54
C ALA A 6 17.89 -63.17 45.81
N ARG A 7 17.17 -63.47 44.73
CA ARG A 7 16.57 -64.80 44.46
C ARG A 7 16.47 -64.92 42.93
N LEU A 8 17.31 -65.70 42.24
CA LEU A 8 17.22 -67.18 42.06
C LEU A 8 15.75 -67.63 41.93
N ALA A 9 15.29 -68.32 40.89
CA ALA A 9 15.95 -69.28 40.02
C ALA A 9 15.09 -69.50 38.76
N ALA A 10 15.70 -69.61 37.58
CA ALA A 10 15.85 -70.88 36.82
C ALA A 10 14.86 -70.97 35.64
N ARG A 11 15.36 -70.78 34.41
CA ARG A 11 15.73 -71.85 33.43
C ARG A 11 14.47 -72.37 32.70
N ARG A 12 14.42 -72.50 31.37
CA ARG A 12 15.47 -73.06 30.50
C ARG A 12 15.01 -73.03 29.02
N LEU A 13 16.01 -73.02 28.10
CA LEU A 13 16.03 -73.61 26.74
C LEU A 13 15.29 -72.83 25.63
N LEU A 14 15.80 -72.60 24.42
CA LEU A 14 17.00 -72.98 23.64
C LEU A 14 17.18 -71.83 22.62
N GLY A 15 18.37 -71.30 22.35
CA GLY A 15 19.30 -71.85 21.36
C GLY A 15 19.87 -70.69 20.51
N LEU A 16 21.20 -70.59 20.44
CA LEU A 16 21.96 -69.62 19.66
C LEU A 16 22.10 -70.07 18.18
N ALA A 17 22.35 -69.07 17.32
CA ALA A 17 22.99 -69.06 15.98
C ALA A 17 22.04 -68.48 14.92
N SER A 18 22.40 -67.57 14.01
CA SER A 18 23.68 -66.92 13.66
C SER A 18 23.40 -65.75 12.72
N ALA A 19 24.25 -64.71 12.82
CA ALA A 19 24.60 -63.66 11.86
C ALA A 19 23.86 -63.53 10.50
N SER A 20 23.43 -62.31 10.14
CA SER A 20 24.14 -61.47 9.14
C SER A 20 23.35 -60.22 8.68
N ALA A 21 24.07 -59.09 8.67
CA ALA A 21 24.05 -57.98 7.70
C ALA A 21 22.72 -57.27 7.29
N SER A 22 22.63 -56.01 7.74
CA SER A 22 22.37 -54.79 6.93
C SER A 22 21.12 -54.74 6.03
N GLN A 23 20.06 -54.12 6.57
CA GLN A 23 18.90 -53.68 5.82
C GLN A 23 19.21 -52.44 4.96
N SER A 24 19.06 -52.55 3.64
CA SER A 24 18.74 -51.41 2.77
C SER A 24 17.81 -51.91 1.67
N ALA A 25 16.53 -51.58 1.78
CA ALA A 25 15.55 -51.78 0.72
C ALA A 25 14.57 -50.61 0.75
N ALA A 26 14.80 -49.66 -0.15
CA ALA A 26 13.97 -48.50 -0.39
C ALA A 26 12.53 -48.92 -0.73
N ARG A 27 11.59 -48.55 0.15
CA ARG A 27 10.15 -48.72 -0.08
C ARG A 27 9.67 -47.59 -0.99
N ARG A 28 9.41 -47.91 -2.25
CA ARG A 28 8.81 -47.00 -3.25
C ARG A 28 7.45 -46.51 -2.72
N LEU A 29 7.30 -45.21 -2.54
CA LEU A 29 6.00 -44.55 -2.34
C LEU A 29 5.37 -44.34 -3.73
N SER A 30 4.23 -44.98 -3.99
CA SER A 30 3.36 -44.64 -5.12
C SER A 30 2.61 -43.34 -4.81
N PRO A 31 2.46 -42.41 -5.78
CA PRO A 31 1.66 -41.21 -5.58
C PRO A 31 0.17 -41.53 -5.68
N SER A 32 -0.61 -40.98 -4.75
CA SER A 32 -2.08 -41.00 -4.77
C SER A 32 -2.61 -40.07 -5.86
N PRO A 33 -3.75 -40.38 -6.51
CA PRO A 33 -4.33 -39.51 -7.52
C PRO A 33 -5.02 -38.32 -6.84
N ILE A 34 -4.47 -37.12 -6.99
CA ILE A 34 -5.17 -35.88 -6.63
C ILE A 34 -6.12 -35.57 -7.79
N SER A 35 -7.41 -35.78 -7.53
CA SER A 35 -8.51 -35.34 -8.38
C SER A 35 -8.55 -33.80 -8.40
N SER A 36 -8.12 -33.21 -9.51
CA SER A 36 -8.34 -31.79 -9.81
C SER A 36 -9.79 -31.55 -10.24
N PRO A 37 -10.56 -30.69 -9.57
CA PRO A 37 -11.61 -29.95 -10.23
C PRO A 37 -10.99 -28.72 -10.89
N ALA A 38 -11.34 -28.58 -12.17
CA ALA A 38 -10.99 -27.46 -13.02
C ALA A 38 -11.47 -26.11 -12.48
N ALA A 39 -10.75 -25.06 -12.91
CA ALA A 39 -11.31 -23.75 -13.20
C ALA A 39 -12.01 -23.00 -12.05
N ALA A 40 -11.23 -22.47 -11.12
CA ALA A 40 -11.60 -21.24 -10.41
C ALA A 40 -10.69 -20.11 -10.93
N ALA A 41 -11.28 -19.34 -11.84
CA ALA A 41 -10.88 -18.06 -12.39
C ALA A 41 -9.56 -17.44 -11.86
N ALA A 42 -8.67 -17.16 -12.82
CA ALA A 42 -7.72 -16.07 -12.73
C ALA A 42 -8.45 -14.72 -12.54
N THR A 43 -9.00 -14.46 -11.37
CA THR A 43 -9.46 -13.14 -10.97
C THR A 43 -8.25 -12.33 -10.53
N GLY A 44 -7.62 -11.71 -11.52
CA GLY A 44 -6.86 -10.47 -11.44
C GLY A 44 -6.18 -10.17 -10.11
N TYR A 45 -4.93 -10.63 -9.98
CA TYR A 45 -3.93 -9.98 -9.13
C TYR A 45 -3.50 -8.64 -9.75
N PHE A 46 -4.46 -7.78 -10.10
CA PHE A 46 -4.25 -6.44 -10.61
C PHE A 46 -5.23 -5.50 -9.90
N SER A 47 -4.79 -4.99 -8.76
CA SER A 47 -5.19 -3.66 -8.32
C SER A 47 -4.18 -3.18 -7.28
N ARG A 48 -2.98 -2.81 -7.76
CA ARG A 48 -2.15 -1.81 -7.08
C ARG A 48 -2.53 -0.43 -7.61
N THR A 49 -3.81 -0.11 -7.66
CA THR A 49 -4.21 1.24 -8.06
C THR A 49 -4.01 2.09 -6.81
N PHE A 50 -2.92 2.83 -6.72
CA PHE A 50 -2.83 3.98 -5.80
C PHE A 50 -3.87 5.03 -6.24
N SER A 51 -4.33 5.93 -5.36
CA SER A 51 -5.27 7.03 -5.68
C SER A 51 -4.79 8.01 -6.78
N SER A 52 -3.68 7.70 -7.44
CA SER A 52 -2.91 8.50 -8.38
C SER A 52 -2.21 7.64 -9.45
N ALA A 53 -2.77 6.47 -9.82
CA ALA A 53 -2.07 5.46 -10.61
C ALA A 53 -1.58 5.90 -12.02
N LEU A 54 -2.09 7.01 -12.57
CA LEU A 54 -1.58 7.61 -13.81
C LEU A 54 -0.63 8.76 -13.49
N ASN A 55 0.58 8.74 -14.03
CA ASN A 55 1.57 9.82 -13.86
C ASN A 55 1.45 10.93 -14.93
N TYR A 56 0.38 10.90 -15.72
CA TYR A 56 0.05 11.90 -16.72
C TYR A 56 -1.39 12.37 -16.53
N HIS A 57 -1.71 13.52 -17.11
CA HIS A 57 -3.06 14.09 -17.07
C HIS A 57 -3.89 13.60 -18.25
N ILE A 58 -5.17 13.33 -17.99
CA ILE A 58 -6.20 13.13 -19.01
C ILE A 58 -7.25 14.20 -18.74
N ASP A 59 -7.52 15.02 -19.75
CA ASP A 59 -8.50 16.08 -19.65
C ASP A 59 -9.89 15.48 -19.38
N SER A 60 -10.57 16.06 -18.40
CA SER A 60 -11.94 15.72 -18.03
C SER A 60 -12.74 17.01 -17.83
N PRO A 61 -14.08 16.96 -17.88
CA PRO A 61 -14.90 18.15 -17.63
C PRO A 61 -14.60 18.81 -16.28
N ASP A 62 -14.30 18.01 -15.26
CA ASP A 62 -14.02 18.47 -13.89
C ASP A 62 -12.55 18.85 -13.64
N ASN A 63 -11.62 18.38 -14.48
CA ASN A 63 -10.18 18.64 -14.36
C ASN A 63 -9.58 18.83 -15.75
N ASN A 64 -9.30 20.08 -16.10
CA ASN A 64 -8.66 20.49 -17.34
C ASN A 64 -7.82 21.76 -17.07
N PRO A 65 -6.81 22.06 -17.91
CA PRO A 65 -5.97 23.25 -17.72
C PRO A 65 -6.70 24.58 -17.98
N ASN A 66 -7.85 24.55 -18.68
CA ASN A 66 -8.59 25.75 -19.06
C ASN A 66 -9.59 26.22 -17.99
N MET A 67 -9.81 25.44 -16.93
CA MET A 67 -10.75 25.81 -15.87
C MET A 67 -10.20 27.00 -15.08
N PRO A 68 -11.04 27.99 -14.73
CA PRO A 68 -10.61 29.10 -13.89
C PRO A 68 -10.37 28.58 -12.46
N TRP A 69 -9.16 28.76 -11.95
CA TRP A 69 -8.80 28.43 -10.57
C TRP A 69 -7.86 29.47 -9.99
N GLU A 70 -8.21 29.99 -8.81
CA GLU A 70 -7.40 30.94 -8.05
C GLU A 70 -7.55 30.68 -6.55
N PHE A 71 -6.56 31.12 -5.75
CA PHE A 71 -6.67 31.07 -4.30
C PHE A 71 -7.72 32.07 -3.80
N THR A 72 -8.48 31.68 -2.78
CA THR A 72 -9.37 32.61 -2.07
C THR A 72 -8.57 33.71 -1.39
N LYS A 73 -9.18 34.88 -1.13
CA LYS A 73 -8.49 36.01 -0.48
C LYS A 73 -7.80 35.61 0.84
N ALA A 74 -8.48 34.83 1.68
CA ALA A 74 -7.91 34.32 2.93
C ALA A 74 -6.72 33.37 2.71
N ASN A 75 -6.73 32.56 1.65
CA ASN A 75 -5.61 31.69 1.33
C ASN A 75 -4.46 32.45 0.65
N MET A 76 -4.74 33.55 -0.07
CA MET A 76 -3.69 34.41 -0.63
C MET A 76 -2.82 35.04 0.47
N GLU A 77 -3.41 35.39 1.62
CA GLU A 77 -2.64 35.86 2.79
C GLU A 77 -1.65 34.79 3.28
N LYS A 78 -2.11 33.54 3.39
CA LYS A 78 -1.26 32.40 3.74
C LYS A 78 -0.20 32.09 2.68
N VAL A 79 -0.51 32.28 1.39
CA VAL A 79 0.48 32.14 0.31
C VAL A 79 1.60 33.17 0.48
N ASN A 80 1.26 34.42 0.79
CA ASN A 80 2.27 35.46 1.05
C ASN A 80 3.10 35.14 2.30
N GLU A 81 2.48 34.62 3.35
CA GLU A 81 3.17 34.15 4.55
C GLU A 81 4.14 33.01 4.22
N ILE A 82 3.70 31.99 3.48
CA ILE A 82 4.54 30.87 3.04
C ILE A 82 5.74 31.38 2.24
N LEU A 83 5.53 32.31 1.30
CA LEU A 83 6.59 32.89 0.50
C LEU A 83 7.57 33.72 1.33
N SER A 84 7.13 34.30 2.45
CA SER A 84 8.00 35.10 3.34
C SER A 84 9.05 34.24 4.08
N HIS A 85 8.80 32.95 4.25
CA HIS A 85 9.76 32.02 4.87
C HIS A 85 10.96 31.71 3.98
N TYR A 86 10.85 31.96 2.67
CA TYR A 86 11.88 31.64 1.68
C TYR A 86 12.48 32.92 1.10
N PRO A 87 13.79 32.91 0.76
CA PRO A 87 14.41 34.07 0.13
C PRO A 87 13.82 34.30 -1.28
N SER A 88 13.89 35.55 -1.74
CA SER A 88 13.22 36.01 -2.96
C SER A 88 13.61 35.26 -4.25
N ASN A 89 14.82 34.70 -4.30
CA ASN A 89 15.35 33.93 -5.41
C ASN A 89 15.00 32.43 -5.35
N TYR A 90 14.60 31.90 -4.19
CA TYR A 90 14.25 30.47 -4.01
C TYR A 90 12.79 30.28 -3.61
N LYS A 91 11.89 31.04 -4.21
CA LYS A 91 10.42 30.91 -4.02
C LYS A 91 9.89 29.53 -4.38
N GLN A 92 10.61 28.78 -5.23
CA GLN A 92 10.29 27.38 -5.59
C GLN A 92 10.17 26.46 -4.36
N SER A 93 10.88 26.74 -3.27
CA SER A 93 10.80 25.97 -2.03
C SER A 93 9.41 25.98 -1.40
N GLY A 94 8.57 26.97 -1.71
CA GLY A 94 7.20 27.06 -1.22
C GLY A 94 6.18 26.21 -1.98
N ILE A 95 6.56 25.46 -3.03
CA ILE A 95 5.60 24.69 -3.85
C ILE A 95 4.85 23.65 -3.01
N ILE A 96 5.53 22.92 -2.12
CA ILE A 96 4.91 21.87 -1.29
C ILE A 96 3.79 22.45 -0.40
N PRO A 97 4.04 23.48 0.44
CA PRO A 97 2.98 24.05 1.27
C PRO A 97 1.89 24.76 0.44
N MET A 98 2.21 25.35 -0.72
CA MET A 98 1.19 25.92 -1.60
C MET A 98 0.28 24.87 -2.24
N LEU A 99 0.84 23.72 -2.66
CA LEU A 99 0.05 22.59 -3.16
C LEU A 99 -0.86 22.02 -2.10
N ASP A 100 -0.38 21.89 -0.86
CA ASP A 100 -1.19 21.42 0.26
C ASP A 100 -2.34 22.38 0.56
N LEU A 101 -2.08 23.69 0.56
CA LEU A 101 -3.12 24.71 0.72
C LEU A 101 -4.15 24.67 -0.42
N ALA A 102 -3.70 24.46 -1.67
CA ALA A 102 -4.58 24.30 -2.81
C ALA A 102 -5.45 23.04 -2.69
N GLN A 103 -4.88 21.93 -2.22
CA GLN A 103 -5.61 20.69 -1.95
C GLN A 103 -6.69 20.88 -0.90
N GLN A 104 -6.37 21.58 0.19
CA GLN A 104 -7.35 21.91 1.23
C GLN A 104 -8.47 22.80 0.70
N GLN A 105 -8.14 23.82 -0.11
CA GLN A 105 -9.12 24.73 -0.71
C GLN A 105 -10.07 24.00 -1.66
N HIS A 106 -9.57 23.06 -2.45
CA HIS A 106 -10.32 22.41 -3.52
C HIS A 106 -11.00 21.10 -3.08
N GLY A 107 -11.15 20.89 -1.77
CA GLY A 107 -11.91 19.78 -1.22
C GLY A 107 -11.18 18.44 -1.20
N GLY A 108 -9.85 18.46 -1.04
CA GLY A 108 -9.03 17.27 -0.77
C GLY A 108 -8.25 16.72 -1.97
N TRP A 109 -8.30 17.38 -3.13
CA TRP A 109 -7.53 17.03 -4.33
C TRP A 109 -7.06 18.27 -5.10
N VAL A 110 -6.09 18.11 -5.99
CA VAL A 110 -5.41 19.20 -6.72
C VAL A 110 -5.69 19.07 -8.23
N PRO A 111 -6.46 19.99 -8.83
CA PRO A 111 -6.66 20.03 -10.28
C PRO A 111 -5.44 20.61 -11.00
N VAL A 112 -5.33 20.38 -12.30
CA VAL A 112 -4.20 20.89 -13.11
C VAL A 112 -4.17 22.41 -13.13
N ALA A 113 -5.33 23.07 -13.22
CA ALA A 113 -5.40 24.53 -13.16
C ALA A 113 -4.86 25.11 -11.83
N ALA A 114 -4.98 24.37 -10.71
CA ALA A 114 -4.39 24.81 -9.45
C ALA A 114 -2.86 24.76 -9.48
N MET A 115 -2.31 23.71 -10.08
CA MET A 115 -0.86 23.57 -10.27
C MET A 115 -0.33 24.69 -11.18
N ASP A 116 -1.07 25.05 -12.23
CA ASP A 116 -0.72 26.14 -13.14
C ASP A 116 -0.78 27.51 -12.46
N ALA A 117 -1.79 27.74 -11.60
CA ALA A 117 -1.88 28.95 -10.82
C ALA A 117 -0.70 29.09 -9.85
N ILE A 118 -0.30 28.01 -9.17
CA ILE A 118 0.88 28.00 -8.30
C ILE A 118 2.15 28.29 -9.11
N ALA A 119 2.30 27.68 -10.28
CA ALA A 119 3.45 27.92 -11.16
C ALA A 119 3.58 29.40 -11.54
N LYS A 120 2.46 30.07 -11.84
CA LYS A 120 2.40 31.52 -12.13
C LYS A 120 2.80 32.37 -10.93
N ILE A 121 2.34 32.03 -9.72
CA ILE A 121 2.67 32.77 -8.49
C ILE A 121 4.16 32.70 -8.17
N VAL A 122 4.75 31.51 -8.31
CA VAL A 122 6.16 31.26 -7.98
C VAL A 122 7.10 31.73 -9.10
N GLY A 123 6.61 31.81 -10.33
CA GLY A 123 7.41 32.18 -11.50
C GLY A 123 8.27 31.04 -12.04
N VAL A 124 7.79 29.80 -11.93
CA VAL A 124 8.46 28.60 -12.47
C VAL A 124 7.66 27.95 -13.59
N ALA A 125 8.30 27.11 -14.39
CA ALA A 125 7.61 26.31 -15.38
C ALA A 125 6.61 25.34 -14.70
N PRO A 126 5.36 25.20 -15.22
CA PRO A 126 4.34 24.32 -14.63
C PRO A 126 4.79 22.88 -14.42
N ILE A 127 5.65 22.38 -15.31
CA ILE A 127 6.21 21.03 -15.22
C ILE A 127 6.88 20.75 -13.86
N ARG A 128 7.52 21.74 -13.24
CA ARG A 128 8.15 21.57 -11.92
C ARG A 128 7.12 21.36 -10.81
N VAL A 129 5.96 21.99 -10.93
CA VAL A 129 4.85 21.79 -10.00
C VAL A 129 4.23 20.41 -10.21
N TYR A 130 4.08 19.97 -11.47
CA TYR A 130 3.57 18.63 -11.79
C TYR A 130 4.50 17.52 -11.29
N GLU A 131 5.81 17.67 -11.43
CA GLU A 131 6.80 16.74 -10.87
C GLU A 131 6.62 16.59 -9.36
N VAL A 132 6.49 17.70 -8.63
CA VAL A 132 6.27 17.67 -7.18
C VAL A 132 4.93 17.03 -6.83
N ALA A 133 3.85 17.42 -7.52
CA ALA A 133 2.51 16.88 -7.27
C ALA A 133 2.37 15.40 -7.59
N THR A 134 3.15 14.87 -8.54
CA THR A 134 3.17 13.43 -8.86
C THR A 134 4.11 12.64 -7.96
N PHE A 135 5.19 13.26 -7.47
CA PHE A 135 6.20 12.60 -6.64
C PHE A 135 5.73 12.34 -5.21
N TYR A 136 5.08 13.32 -4.56
CA TYR A 136 4.60 13.16 -3.19
C TYR A 136 3.22 12.50 -3.15
N SER A 137 3.11 11.41 -2.40
CA SER A 137 1.88 10.60 -2.30
C SER A 137 0.71 11.30 -1.59
N MET A 138 0.97 12.40 -0.88
CA MET A 138 -0.06 13.19 -0.19
C MET A 138 -0.98 13.94 -1.15
N PHE A 139 -0.45 14.36 -2.30
CA PHE A 139 -1.18 15.17 -3.26
C PHE A 139 -2.11 14.29 -4.10
N ASN A 140 -3.40 14.34 -3.77
CA ASN A 140 -4.42 13.64 -4.54
C ASN A 140 -4.66 14.40 -5.84
N ARG A 141 -4.39 13.76 -6.99
CA ARG A 141 -4.60 14.35 -8.33
C ARG A 141 -5.94 13.97 -8.95
N THR A 142 -6.65 13.07 -8.29
CA THR A 142 -8.01 12.68 -8.61
C THR A 142 -8.90 12.99 -7.43
N LYS A 143 -10.19 13.18 -7.71
CA LYS A 143 -11.18 13.50 -6.68
C LYS A 143 -11.27 12.35 -5.68
N VAL A 144 -10.96 12.67 -4.42
CA VAL A 144 -11.21 11.79 -3.28
C VAL A 144 -12.53 12.18 -2.61
N GLY A 145 -13.11 11.27 -1.83
CA GLY A 145 -14.28 11.61 -0.99
C GLY A 145 -13.93 12.66 0.07
N LYS A 146 -14.95 13.16 0.79
CA LYS A 146 -14.77 14.15 1.86
C LYS A 146 -13.73 13.72 2.91
N TYR A 147 -13.67 12.43 3.18
CA TYR A 147 -12.67 11.83 4.06
C TYR A 147 -11.86 10.80 3.27
N HIS A 148 -10.54 10.99 3.22
CA HIS A 148 -9.60 10.03 2.66
C HIS A 148 -8.98 9.23 3.81
N LEU A 149 -9.49 8.02 4.03
CA LEU A 149 -9.04 7.15 5.12
C LEU A 149 -7.75 6.43 4.72
N LEU A 150 -6.63 6.86 5.31
CA LEU A 150 -5.31 6.30 5.05
C LEU A 150 -4.95 5.26 6.13
N VAL A 151 -5.07 3.98 5.79
CA VAL A 151 -4.68 2.89 6.68
C VAL A 151 -3.21 2.53 6.43
N CYS A 152 -2.41 2.46 7.49
CA CYS A 152 -1.01 2.10 7.37
C CYS A 152 -0.83 0.62 7.02
N GLY A 153 -0.18 0.36 5.88
CA GLY A 153 0.12 -1.00 5.38
C GLY A 153 1.57 -1.45 5.58
N THR A 154 2.41 -0.70 6.30
CA THR A 154 3.82 -1.06 6.51
C THR A 154 3.97 -2.21 7.52
N THR A 155 5.15 -2.87 7.52
CA THR A 155 5.41 -4.07 8.33
C THR A 155 5.03 -3.92 9.81
N PRO A 156 5.37 -2.82 10.52
CA PRO A 156 5.01 -2.68 11.94
C PRO A 156 3.50 -2.69 12.20
N CYS A 157 2.70 -2.10 11.31
CA CYS A 157 1.24 -2.12 11.41
C CYS A 157 0.68 -3.47 10.95
N MET A 158 1.27 -4.06 9.90
CA MET A 158 0.87 -5.35 9.36
C MET A 158 0.96 -6.47 10.41
N ILE A 159 2.06 -6.54 11.17
CA ILE A 159 2.23 -7.56 12.24
C ILE A 159 1.30 -7.34 13.42
N ARG A 160 0.71 -6.14 13.55
CA ARG A 160 -0.29 -5.77 14.56
C ARG A 160 -1.72 -5.86 14.03
N GLY A 161 -1.93 -6.47 12.85
CA GLY A 161 -3.27 -6.73 12.30
C GLY A 161 -3.86 -5.57 11.49
N SER A 162 -3.05 -4.65 10.92
CA SER A 162 -3.60 -3.54 10.14
C SER A 162 -4.38 -3.97 8.89
N ARG A 163 -4.09 -5.15 8.34
CA ARG A 163 -4.87 -5.76 7.24
C ARG A 163 -6.30 -6.09 7.66
N ASP A 164 -6.49 -6.57 8.89
CA ASP A 164 -7.82 -6.90 9.41
C ASP A 164 -8.64 -5.62 9.60
N ILE A 165 -8.00 -4.53 10.02
CA ILE A 165 -8.63 -3.20 10.13
C ILE A 165 -9.05 -2.69 8.75
N GLU A 166 -8.16 -2.80 7.76
CA GLU A 166 -8.47 -2.39 6.40
C GLU A 166 -9.61 -3.20 5.80
N ASP A 167 -9.60 -4.52 5.96
CA ASP A 167 -10.67 -5.40 5.46
C ASP A 167 -12.02 -5.12 6.13
N ALA A 168 -12.02 -4.87 7.44
CA ALA A 168 -13.23 -4.46 8.16
C ALA A 168 -13.76 -3.12 7.64
N LEU A 169 -12.87 -2.16 7.39
CA LEU A 169 -13.22 -0.84 6.85
C LEU A 169 -13.81 -0.94 5.45
N LEU A 170 -13.17 -1.69 4.54
CA LEU A 170 -13.64 -1.88 3.17
C LEU A 170 -14.99 -2.61 3.12
N LYS A 171 -15.19 -3.63 3.97
CA LYS A 171 -16.48 -4.33 4.10
C LYS A 171 -17.58 -3.41 4.64
N HIS A 172 -17.28 -2.56 5.61
CA HIS A 172 -18.24 -1.63 6.18
C HIS A 172 -18.64 -0.53 5.19
N LEU A 173 -17.68 -0.01 4.43
CA LEU A 173 -17.91 1.04 3.44
C LEU A 173 -18.44 0.50 2.10
N GLY A 174 -18.33 -0.82 1.84
CA GLY A 174 -18.79 -1.44 0.59
C GLY A 174 -17.96 -1.07 -0.64
N VAL A 175 -16.72 -0.61 -0.46
CA VAL A 175 -15.86 -0.14 -1.55
C VAL A 175 -14.66 -1.05 -1.79
N LYS A 176 -14.14 -1.04 -3.01
CA LYS A 176 -12.82 -1.61 -3.30
C LYS A 176 -11.73 -0.60 -2.95
N ARG A 177 -10.57 -1.08 -2.51
CA ARG A 177 -9.37 -0.25 -2.26
C ARG A 177 -9.09 0.61 -3.50
N ASN A 178 -9.11 1.93 -3.30
CA ASN A 178 -8.86 2.95 -4.33
C ASN A 178 -9.74 2.81 -5.58
N GLY A 179 -10.91 2.17 -5.44
CA GLY A 179 -11.95 2.22 -6.46
C GLY A 179 -12.62 3.59 -6.42
N LEU A 180 -12.73 4.24 -7.58
CA LEU A 180 -13.69 5.33 -7.76
C LEU A 180 -15.08 4.73 -7.48
N TYR A 181 -15.87 5.38 -6.62
CA TYR A 181 -17.27 4.98 -6.44
C TYR A 181 -17.92 4.91 -7.81
N ILE A 182 -18.23 3.69 -8.26
CA ILE A 182 -19.32 3.46 -9.20
C ILE A 182 -20.54 3.72 -8.33
N ALA A 183 -21.13 4.90 -8.49
CA ALA A 183 -22.47 5.19 -8.00
C ALA A 183 -23.46 4.20 -8.63
#